data_AF-A0A9P5T9P4-F1
#
_entry.id   AF-A0A9P5T9P4-F1
#
_cell.length_a   1.000
_cell.length_b   1.000
_cell.length_c   1.000
_cell.angle_alpha   90.00
_cell.angle_beta   90.00
_cell.angle_gamma   90.00
#
_symmetry.space_group_name_H-M   'P 1'
#
loop_
_entity.id
_entity.type
_entity.pdbx_description
1 polymer ?
#
loop_
_entity_poly.entity_id
_entity_poly.type
_entity_poly.pdbx_seq_one_letter_code
_entity_poly.pdbx_strand_id
1 'polypeptide(L)'
;MFSFSRVAAVFAVALALSSRVYAIGKITRTGRYLYNSDGSRFFIKGVAYQEQGKYYFCAASVDPNAPFSEPSTFIDPLANGTACQRDLPYLQQLGVNTVRVYSVNSSLNHDTCMQALSGAGIYVILDLTLPVNGSIDRSDPAWTSNLLDLYIETIDTFSKYDNVLAYNVGNEVVTSPNQTVAAPFIKAAARDIRAYLNSKSSSALIGYAAIDGDATWIVPLASYLSCDPSGNNSGNTAIDIFGLNNYEFCGNSTFQTSYAGITGDYSGYNVVAYFSEYGCNNPYPRPWADVAALFGSLAAPVWSGGVAFSYFPAQSDAGQFGMVNISADGSTVTTSTDFANLQAAYGALTFVTTPPQSSAPAASYPACPAQNSTILASSTLPPTPNDAACRCLEANLDCLFNPQTSNTTSILGPLLDSACSLLGTSGGNCNSISANGQTGTYGLVASCDPSTKLSFTMSQYYEANKRSAQACSFGGNGTVNSKASTASASAVASSCLASATGTNVPTPPSSASSGAASASGSKGSGKSGAATVFVSDTRALLGVFLMVAVSVAGGFLSLA
;
A
#
# COMPACT_ATOMS: atom_id res chain seq x y z
N MET A 1 -65.40 12.95 0.53
CA MET A 1 -64.30 12.92 1.53
C MET A 1 -63.40 11.74 1.21
N PHE A 2 -62.41 11.94 0.34
CA PHE A 2 -61.39 10.92 0.04
C PHE A 2 -60.25 11.07 1.05
N SER A 3 -59.92 9.97 1.72
CA SER A 3 -58.99 9.93 2.86
C SER A 3 -57.57 10.30 2.46
N PHE A 4 -57.13 11.48 2.87
CA PHE A 4 -55.75 11.98 2.77
C PHE A 4 -54.69 11.05 3.42
N SER A 5 -55.12 10.12 4.28
CA SER A 5 -54.22 9.19 4.96
C SER A 5 -53.59 8.14 4.05
N ARG A 6 -54.17 7.85 2.88
CA ARG A 6 -53.59 6.86 1.94
C ARG A 6 -52.48 7.44 1.05
N VAL A 7 -52.49 8.76 0.79
CA VAL A 7 -51.48 9.42 -0.06
C VAL A 7 -50.17 9.67 0.73
N ALA A 8 -50.27 10.01 2.01
CA ALA A 8 -49.11 10.19 2.88
C ALA A 8 -48.32 8.89 3.13
N ALA A 9 -49.01 7.75 3.22
CA ALA A 9 -48.36 6.44 3.40
C ALA A 9 -47.61 5.98 2.14
N VAL A 10 -48.10 6.32 0.94
CA VAL A 10 -47.44 5.99 -0.33
C VAL A 10 -46.20 6.85 -0.56
N PHE A 11 -46.21 8.13 -0.17
CA PHE A 11 -45.02 8.99 -0.24
C PHE A 11 -43.93 8.63 0.77
N ALA A 12 -44.29 8.18 1.98
CA ALA A 12 -43.31 7.73 2.98
C ALA A 12 -42.60 6.43 2.58
N VAL A 13 -43.29 5.52 1.88
CA VAL A 13 -42.67 4.29 1.34
C VAL A 13 -41.84 4.58 0.09
N ALA A 14 -42.21 5.57 -0.72
CA ALA A 14 -41.43 5.99 -1.89
C ALA A 14 -40.11 6.71 -1.52
N LEU A 15 -40.07 7.50 -0.44
CA LEU A 15 -38.83 8.11 0.06
C LEU A 15 -37.92 7.14 0.85
N ALA A 16 -38.46 6.04 1.38
CA ALA A 16 -37.65 4.99 2.02
C ALA A 16 -37.01 4.00 1.01
N LEU A 17 -37.41 4.07 -0.27
CA LEU A 17 -36.88 3.24 -1.36
C LEU A 17 -35.76 3.92 -2.16
N SER A 18 -35.47 5.21 -1.93
CA SER A 18 -34.49 5.99 -2.71
C SER A 18 -33.13 6.20 -2.05
N SER A 19 -32.86 5.58 -0.90
CA SER A 19 -31.51 5.55 -0.28
C SER A 19 -31.01 4.13 -0.07
N ARG A 20 -31.18 3.27 -1.07
CA ARG A 20 -30.30 2.12 -1.20
C ARG A 20 -28.96 2.65 -1.68
N VAL A 21 -28.05 2.91 -0.73
CA VAL A 21 -26.61 2.93 -1.04
C VAL A 21 -26.30 1.53 -1.54
N TYR A 22 -26.32 1.33 -2.86
CA TYR A 22 -25.78 0.12 -3.44
C TYR A 22 -24.29 0.18 -3.19
N ALA A 23 -23.75 -0.82 -2.49
CA ALA A 23 -22.33 -1.04 -2.44
C ALA A 23 -21.78 -1.03 -3.88
N ILE A 24 -20.62 -0.41 -4.08
CA ILE A 24 -19.98 -0.41 -5.40
C ILE A 24 -19.83 -1.86 -5.88
N GLY A 25 -19.98 -2.09 -7.18
CA GLY A 25 -19.84 -3.44 -7.74
C GLY A 25 -18.50 -4.05 -7.35
N LYS A 26 -18.47 -5.35 -7.05
CA LYS A 26 -17.19 -6.01 -6.79
C LYS A 26 -16.46 -6.26 -8.11
N ILE A 27 -15.24 -5.74 -8.25
CA ILE A 27 -14.36 -6.11 -9.35
C ILE A 27 -13.73 -7.47 -9.07
N THR A 28 -13.72 -8.33 -10.09
CA THR A 28 -13.12 -9.66 -10.00
C THR A 28 -12.03 -9.84 -11.04
N ARG A 29 -11.07 -10.72 -10.74
CA ARG A 29 -10.01 -11.11 -11.65
C ARG A 29 -10.30 -12.48 -12.23
N THR A 30 -10.09 -12.65 -13.53
CA THR A 30 -10.03 -13.96 -14.18
C THR A 30 -8.86 -13.97 -15.16
N GLY A 31 -7.88 -14.83 -14.90
CA GLY A 31 -6.62 -14.83 -15.64
C GLY A 31 -5.87 -13.51 -15.49
N ARG A 32 -5.64 -12.84 -16.62
CA ARG A 32 -4.98 -11.53 -16.72
C ARG A 32 -5.94 -10.34 -16.85
N TYR A 33 -7.24 -10.57 -16.69
CA TYR A 33 -8.25 -9.57 -16.94
C TYR A 33 -9.08 -9.26 -15.70
N LEU A 34 -9.53 -8.01 -15.62
CA LEU A 34 -10.47 -7.52 -14.61
C LEU A 34 -11.89 -7.47 -15.19
N TYR A 35 -12.87 -7.73 -14.33
CA TYR A 35 -14.28 -7.83 -14.70
C TYR A 35 -15.19 -7.12 -13.71
N ASN A 36 -16.18 -6.42 -14.26
CA ASN A 36 -17.34 -5.93 -13.53
C ASN A 36 -18.23 -7.10 -13.08
N SER A 37 -19.19 -6.81 -12.19
CA SER A 37 -20.15 -7.80 -11.69
C SER A 37 -21.08 -8.39 -12.77
N ASP A 38 -21.24 -7.71 -13.90
CA ASP A 38 -22.00 -8.19 -15.06
C ASP A 38 -21.18 -9.07 -16.02
N GLY A 39 -19.89 -9.30 -15.72
CA GLY A 39 -18.97 -10.09 -16.53
C GLY A 39 -18.34 -9.34 -17.71
N SER A 40 -18.62 -8.04 -17.87
CA SER A 40 -17.93 -7.17 -18.82
C SER A 40 -16.53 -6.80 -18.32
N ARG A 41 -15.60 -6.53 -19.24
CA ARG A 41 -14.24 -6.09 -18.89
C ARG A 41 -14.26 -4.81 -18.07
N PHE A 42 -13.55 -4.83 -16.95
CA PHE A 42 -13.18 -3.62 -16.21
C PHE A 42 -11.80 -3.16 -16.68
N PHE A 43 -11.69 -1.86 -16.98
CA PHE A 43 -10.42 -1.19 -17.25
C PHE A 43 -10.21 -0.13 -16.18
N ILE A 44 -8.99 -0.07 -15.64
CA ILE A 44 -8.55 0.99 -14.75
C ILE A 44 -8.46 2.25 -15.60
N LYS A 45 -9.43 3.16 -15.45
CA LYS A 45 -9.39 4.51 -16.01
C LYS A 45 -9.16 5.45 -14.85
N GLY A 46 -7.90 5.63 -14.48
CA GLY A 46 -7.55 6.21 -13.20
C GLY A 46 -6.76 7.51 -13.25
N VAL A 47 -6.55 8.08 -12.07
CA VAL A 47 -5.66 9.23 -11.83
C VAL A 47 -4.92 9.06 -10.50
N ALA A 48 -3.65 9.45 -10.46
CA ALA A 48 -2.86 9.47 -9.24
C ALA A 48 -3.38 10.59 -8.32
N TYR A 49 -3.75 10.24 -7.08
CA TYR A 49 -4.43 11.12 -6.14
C TYR A 49 -3.66 11.15 -4.81
N GLN A 50 -2.52 11.84 -4.81
CA GLN A 50 -1.69 12.03 -3.63
C GLN A 50 -1.12 13.44 -3.64
N GLU A 51 -1.33 14.19 -2.56
CA GLU A 51 -0.66 15.47 -2.36
C GLU A 51 0.83 15.22 -2.08
N GLN A 52 1.69 16.01 -2.72
CA GLN A 52 3.13 15.84 -2.61
C GLN A 52 3.62 16.14 -1.18
N GLY A 53 4.39 15.21 -0.61
CA GLY A 53 5.07 15.40 0.65
C GLY A 53 6.26 16.35 0.55
N LYS A 54 6.92 16.63 1.68
CA LYS A 54 8.14 17.47 1.69
C LYS A 54 9.33 16.66 1.20
N TYR A 55 10.13 17.24 0.32
CA TYR A 55 11.48 16.75 0.01
C TYR A 55 12.49 17.35 0.98
N TYR A 56 13.29 16.50 1.63
CA TYR A 56 14.57 16.94 2.17
C TYR A 56 15.60 16.72 1.07
N PHE A 57 16.27 17.79 0.63
CA PHE A 57 17.54 17.68 -0.08
C PHE A 57 18.60 17.17 0.91
N CYS A 58 18.63 15.86 1.16
CA CYS A 58 19.78 15.22 1.76
C CYS A 58 20.77 14.92 0.62
N ALA A 59 21.78 15.77 0.44
CA ALA A 59 22.83 15.62 -0.58
C ALA A 59 23.68 14.34 -0.46
N ALA A 60 23.32 13.39 0.41
CA ALA A 60 24.09 12.18 0.70
C ALA A 60 23.49 10.89 0.09
N SER A 61 22.28 10.92 -0.46
CA SER A 61 21.61 9.71 -0.96
C SER A 61 20.53 10.01 -2.00
N VAL A 62 20.86 10.86 -2.98
CA VAL A 62 20.07 10.88 -4.21
C VAL A 62 20.52 9.65 -4.99
N ASP A 63 19.65 8.64 -5.12
CA ASP A 63 19.88 7.56 -6.09
C ASP A 63 19.95 8.23 -7.47
N PRO A 64 21.12 8.25 -8.14
CA PRO A 64 21.25 8.93 -9.42
C PRO A 64 20.41 8.26 -10.53
N ASN A 65 19.77 7.13 -10.24
CA ASN A 65 18.91 6.39 -11.17
C ASN A 65 17.41 6.42 -10.78
N ALA A 66 17.01 7.19 -9.76
CA ALA A 66 15.61 7.39 -9.42
C ALA A 66 15.11 8.73 -10.01
N PRO A 67 14.24 8.73 -11.03
CA PRO A 67 13.74 9.97 -11.66
C PRO A 67 12.81 10.78 -10.74
N PHE A 68 12.42 10.20 -9.61
CA PHE A 68 11.68 10.86 -8.53
C PHE A 68 12.52 10.87 -7.26
N SER A 69 12.73 12.06 -6.70
CA SER A 69 13.20 12.18 -5.31
C SER A 69 12.17 11.53 -4.38
N GLU A 70 12.62 10.83 -3.33
CA GLU A 70 11.72 10.25 -2.34
C GLU A 70 11.34 11.30 -1.29
N PRO A 71 10.04 11.46 -0.96
CA PRO A 71 9.63 12.46 0.01
C PRO A 71 9.96 12.00 1.43
N SER A 72 10.30 12.95 2.29
CA SER A 72 10.59 12.72 3.72
C SER A 72 9.35 12.66 4.60
N THR A 73 8.21 13.07 4.05
CA THR A 73 6.90 13.07 4.69
C THR A 73 5.85 12.71 3.64
N PHE A 74 4.62 12.47 4.06
CA PHE A 74 3.48 12.36 3.15
C PHE A 74 2.27 13.10 3.72
N ILE A 75 1.29 13.38 2.87
CA ILE A 75 -0.02 13.91 3.25
C ILE A 75 -1.04 12.86 2.84
N ASP A 76 -1.88 12.41 3.77
CA ASP A 76 -2.95 11.45 3.49
C ASP A 76 -4.18 12.18 2.90
N PRO A 77 -4.48 12.04 1.60
CA PRO A 77 -5.59 12.74 0.97
C PRO A 77 -6.94 12.07 1.28
N LEU A 78 -6.94 10.85 1.80
CA LEU A 78 -8.15 10.09 2.12
C LEU A 78 -8.65 10.36 3.56
N ALA A 79 -7.79 10.88 4.44
CA ALA A 79 -8.14 11.24 5.81
C ALA A 79 -8.86 12.59 5.94
N ASN A 80 -8.80 13.44 4.91
CA ASN A 80 -9.47 14.75 4.92
C ASN A 80 -10.77 14.71 4.12
N GLY A 81 -11.89 14.44 4.81
CA GLY A 81 -13.21 14.37 4.19
C GLY A 81 -13.63 15.62 3.43
N THR A 82 -13.29 16.81 3.93
CA THR A 82 -13.63 18.09 3.27
C THR A 82 -12.84 18.28 1.97
N ALA A 83 -11.53 18.01 1.99
CA ALA A 83 -10.70 18.08 0.78
C ALA A 83 -11.15 17.05 -0.27
N CYS A 84 -11.45 15.83 0.15
CA CYS A 84 -11.96 14.79 -0.73
C CYS A 84 -13.32 15.16 -1.35
N GLN A 85 -14.24 15.75 -0.59
CA GLN A 85 -15.51 16.25 -1.12
C GLN A 85 -15.35 17.44 -2.08
N ARG A 86 -14.35 18.32 -1.83
CA ARG A 86 -13.98 19.40 -2.76
C ARG A 86 -13.49 18.84 -4.10
N ASP A 87 -12.68 17.77 -4.06
CA ASP A 87 -12.04 17.21 -5.24
C ASP A 87 -12.95 16.25 -6.04
N LEU A 88 -13.92 15.60 -5.38
CA LEU A 88 -14.81 14.62 -6.00
C LEU A 88 -15.52 15.10 -7.28
N PRO A 89 -16.07 16.33 -7.37
CA PRO A 89 -16.69 16.83 -8.60
C PRO A 89 -15.72 16.87 -9.78
N TYR A 90 -14.42 17.04 -9.54
CA TYR A 90 -13.40 17.09 -10.59
C TYR A 90 -12.97 15.68 -11.01
N LEU A 91 -12.88 14.74 -10.06
CA LEU A 91 -12.70 13.32 -10.38
C LEU A 91 -13.87 12.79 -11.23
N GLN A 92 -15.11 13.16 -10.89
CA GLN A 92 -16.29 12.83 -11.67
C GLN A 92 -16.29 13.51 -13.05
N GLN A 93 -15.79 14.75 -13.16
CA GLN A 93 -15.63 15.43 -14.45
C GLN A 93 -14.63 14.75 -15.38
N LEU A 94 -13.49 14.24 -14.84
CA LEU A 94 -12.58 13.38 -15.59
C LEU A 94 -13.23 12.03 -15.96
N GLY A 95 -14.27 11.65 -15.23
CA GLY A 95 -14.98 10.39 -15.38
C GLY A 95 -14.17 9.19 -14.92
N VAL A 96 -13.14 9.39 -14.09
CA VAL A 96 -12.29 8.29 -13.60
C VAL A 96 -13.10 7.30 -12.77
N ASN A 97 -12.71 6.03 -12.82
CA ASN A 97 -13.27 4.97 -11.99
C ASN A 97 -12.30 4.48 -10.93
N THR A 98 -11.05 4.95 -10.92
CA THR A 98 -10.02 4.50 -9.99
C THR A 98 -9.12 5.66 -9.59
N VAL A 99 -8.71 5.72 -8.33
CA VAL A 99 -7.58 6.54 -7.89
C VAL A 99 -6.45 5.66 -7.37
N ARG A 100 -5.21 6.05 -7.63
CA ARG A 100 -4.04 5.45 -6.95
C ARG A 100 -3.57 6.39 -5.84
N VAL A 101 -3.43 5.85 -4.64
CA VAL A 101 -2.97 6.56 -3.44
C VAL A 101 -1.72 5.85 -2.93
N TYR A 102 -0.64 6.59 -2.75
CA TYR A 102 0.70 6.05 -2.47
C TYR A 102 0.99 5.92 -0.98
N SER A 103 0.33 6.71 -0.14
CA SER A 103 0.59 6.72 1.31
C SER A 103 -0.62 7.23 2.08
N VAL A 104 -1.00 6.50 3.13
CA VAL A 104 -2.08 6.82 4.06
C VAL A 104 -1.61 6.67 5.50
N ASN A 105 -2.23 7.39 6.42
CA ASN A 105 -2.01 7.22 7.84
C ASN A 105 -3.14 6.37 8.43
N SER A 106 -2.84 5.10 8.66
CA SER A 106 -3.79 4.09 9.14
C SER A 106 -4.39 4.36 10.52
N SER A 107 -3.85 5.33 11.28
CA SER A 107 -4.42 5.78 12.56
C SER A 107 -5.54 6.82 12.42
N LEU A 108 -5.76 7.38 11.23
CA LEU A 108 -6.79 8.38 10.96
C LEU A 108 -8.11 7.73 10.50
N ASN A 109 -9.18 8.52 10.45
CA ASN A 109 -10.47 8.09 9.91
C ASN A 109 -10.59 8.46 8.43
N HIS A 110 -10.92 7.48 7.58
CA HIS A 110 -11.08 7.66 6.13
C HIS A 110 -12.54 7.50 5.65
N ASP A 111 -13.50 7.38 6.57
CA ASP A 111 -14.88 6.98 6.27
C ASP A 111 -15.54 7.95 5.29
N THR A 112 -15.44 9.25 5.55
CA THR A 112 -16.08 10.29 4.72
C THR A 112 -15.57 10.25 3.28
N CYS A 113 -14.26 10.12 3.07
CA CYS A 113 -13.70 10.13 1.72
C CYS A 113 -13.98 8.81 1.00
N MET A 114 -13.75 7.68 1.65
CA MET A 114 -13.96 6.36 1.03
C MET A 114 -15.43 6.13 0.67
N GLN A 115 -16.39 6.58 1.49
CA GLN A 115 -17.82 6.55 1.15
C GLN A 115 -18.14 7.47 -0.02
N ALA A 116 -17.54 8.66 -0.10
CA ALA A 116 -17.76 9.59 -1.20
C ALA A 116 -17.23 9.04 -2.53
N LEU A 117 -16.04 8.43 -2.53
CA LEU A 117 -15.46 7.75 -3.69
C LEU A 117 -16.30 6.54 -4.10
N SER A 118 -16.67 5.68 -3.15
CA SER A 118 -17.52 4.50 -3.41
C SER A 118 -18.88 4.90 -4.00
N GLY A 119 -19.54 5.91 -3.42
CA GLY A 119 -20.80 6.46 -3.93
C GLY A 119 -20.71 7.07 -5.33
N ALA A 120 -19.51 7.46 -5.77
CA ALA A 120 -19.24 7.93 -7.13
C ALA A 120 -18.74 6.83 -8.09
N GLY A 121 -18.66 5.58 -7.64
CA GLY A 121 -18.16 4.48 -8.47
C GLY A 121 -16.64 4.47 -8.64
N ILE A 122 -15.89 5.07 -7.69
CA ILE A 122 -14.43 5.20 -7.75
C ILE A 122 -13.77 4.20 -6.80
N TYR A 123 -12.95 3.31 -7.35
CA TYR A 123 -12.11 2.39 -6.59
C TYR A 123 -10.77 3.01 -6.19
N VAL A 124 -10.11 2.41 -5.21
CA VAL A 124 -8.79 2.81 -4.72
C VAL A 124 -7.80 1.66 -4.94
N ILE A 125 -6.69 1.97 -5.61
CA ILE A 125 -5.45 1.18 -5.54
C ILE A 125 -4.59 1.87 -4.49
N LEU A 126 -4.28 1.16 -3.40
CA LEU A 126 -3.57 1.72 -2.26
C LEU A 126 -2.20 1.06 -2.11
N ASP A 127 -1.14 1.84 -2.13
CA ASP A 127 0.19 1.35 -1.79
C ASP A 127 0.29 1.21 -0.25
N LEU A 128 0.76 0.05 0.23
CA LEU A 128 0.93 -0.23 1.66
C LEU A 128 2.21 0.41 2.23
N THR A 129 3.07 0.91 1.35
CA THR A 129 4.35 1.51 1.70
C THR A 129 4.18 2.92 2.24
N LEU A 130 5.07 3.31 3.16
CA LEU A 130 5.27 4.70 3.54
C LEU A 130 6.69 5.15 3.17
N PRO A 131 6.89 6.45 2.87
CA PRO A 131 8.22 6.98 2.65
C PRO A 131 9.10 6.82 3.90
N VAL A 132 10.42 6.88 3.69
CA VAL A 132 11.48 6.81 4.72
C VAL A 132 11.66 5.43 5.36
N ASN A 133 10.67 4.88 6.07
CA ASN A 133 10.86 3.69 6.91
C ASN A 133 9.74 2.64 6.79
N GLY A 134 8.79 2.84 5.88
CA GLY A 134 7.67 1.93 5.66
C GLY A 134 7.73 1.18 4.34
N SER A 135 8.92 0.95 3.80
CA SER A 135 9.13 0.28 2.51
C SER A 135 10.30 -0.69 2.58
N ILE A 136 10.36 -1.61 1.61
CA ILE A 136 11.54 -2.45 1.40
C ILE A 136 12.64 -1.54 0.82
N ASP A 137 13.73 -1.39 1.56
CA ASP A 137 14.90 -0.63 1.13
C ASP A 137 15.59 -1.33 -0.05
N ARG A 138 15.74 -0.64 -1.18
CA ARG A 138 16.38 -1.22 -2.37
C ARG A 138 17.88 -1.49 -2.18
N SER A 139 18.53 -0.78 -1.26
CA SER A 139 19.96 -0.88 -0.98
C SER A 139 20.31 -2.00 0.01
N ASP A 140 19.40 -2.30 0.95
CA ASP A 140 19.51 -3.40 1.91
C ASP A 140 18.13 -4.07 2.10
N PRO A 141 17.66 -4.85 1.12
CA PRO A 141 16.28 -5.33 1.11
C PRO A 141 16.03 -6.35 2.22
N ALA A 142 14.96 -6.12 2.97
CA ALA A 142 14.50 -7.00 4.02
C ALA A 142 12.97 -7.05 4.08
N TRP A 143 12.44 -8.17 4.61
CA TRP A 143 11.03 -8.32 4.96
C TRP A 143 10.95 -8.64 6.45
N THR A 144 10.52 -7.67 7.24
CA THR A 144 10.65 -7.66 8.71
C THR A 144 9.30 -7.44 9.38
N SER A 145 9.19 -7.76 10.67
CA SER A 145 7.96 -7.62 11.45
C SER A 145 7.37 -6.22 11.36
N ASN A 146 8.17 -5.16 11.51
CA ASN A 146 7.68 -3.78 11.44
C ASN A 146 7.06 -3.41 10.07
N LEU A 147 7.55 -3.98 8.96
CA LEU A 147 6.96 -3.75 7.64
C LEU A 147 5.66 -4.56 7.48
N LEU A 148 5.65 -5.81 7.95
CA LEU A 148 4.44 -6.64 7.96
C LEU A 148 3.33 -6.01 8.82
N ASP A 149 3.67 -5.50 10.01
CA ASP A 149 2.77 -4.79 10.91
C ASP A 149 2.16 -3.57 10.24
N LEU A 150 2.99 -2.70 9.66
CA LEU A 150 2.52 -1.53 8.92
C LEU A 150 1.49 -1.91 7.83
N TYR A 151 1.80 -2.96 7.07
CA TYR A 151 0.95 -3.41 5.97
C TYR A 151 -0.38 -3.96 6.49
N ILE A 152 -0.33 -4.79 7.54
CA ILE A 152 -1.52 -5.36 8.17
C ILE A 152 -2.40 -4.27 8.81
N GLU A 153 -1.82 -3.35 9.57
CA GLU A 153 -2.57 -2.25 10.18
C GLU A 153 -3.30 -1.40 9.12
N THR A 154 -2.64 -1.15 7.99
CA THR A 154 -3.25 -0.44 6.85
C THR A 154 -4.38 -1.26 6.23
N ILE A 155 -4.18 -2.56 6.00
CA ILE A 155 -5.25 -3.43 5.51
C ILE A 155 -6.43 -3.46 6.49
N ASP A 156 -6.19 -3.51 7.79
CA ASP A 156 -7.23 -3.54 8.81
C ASP A 156 -8.10 -2.29 8.76
N THR A 157 -7.47 -1.12 8.73
CA THR A 157 -8.16 0.17 8.61
C THR A 157 -9.01 0.24 7.34
N PHE A 158 -8.50 -0.29 6.22
CA PHE A 158 -9.16 -0.15 4.91
C PHE A 158 -10.07 -1.32 4.52
N SER A 159 -10.00 -2.46 5.21
CA SER A 159 -10.77 -3.69 4.90
C SER A 159 -12.29 -3.54 5.00
N LYS A 160 -12.76 -2.50 5.69
CA LYS A 160 -14.17 -2.14 5.81
C LYS A 160 -14.74 -1.39 4.59
N TYR A 161 -13.89 -0.91 3.68
CA TYR A 161 -14.32 -0.17 2.49
C TYR A 161 -14.49 -1.10 1.29
N ASP A 162 -15.62 -0.99 0.60
CA ASP A 162 -16.01 -1.86 -0.51
C ASP A 162 -15.32 -1.53 -1.84
N ASN A 163 -14.70 -0.35 -1.90
CA ASN A 163 -14.07 0.20 -3.10
C ASN A 163 -12.53 0.08 -3.09
N VAL A 164 -11.91 -0.71 -2.20
CA VAL A 164 -10.48 -1.03 -2.32
C VAL A 164 -10.29 -2.12 -3.38
N LEU A 165 -9.71 -1.75 -4.53
CA LEU A 165 -9.45 -2.66 -5.65
C LEU A 165 -8.21 -3.50 -5.41
N ALA A 166 -7.11 -2.86 -5.00
CA ALA A 166 -5.82 -3.51 -4.84
C ALA A 166 -4.95 -2.84 -3.78
N TYR A 167 -4.06 -3.63 -3.19
CA TYR A 167 -2.97 -3.18 -2.33
C TYR A 167 -1.63 -3.43 -3.01
N ASN A 168 -0.83 -2.38 -3.23
CA ASN A 168 0.55 -2.56 -3.73
C ASN A 168 1.49 -2.85 -2.55
N VAL A 169 2.30 -3.92 -2.65
CA VAL A 169 3.31 -4.30 -1.65
C VAL A 169 4.67 -3.66 -1.90
N GLY A 170 4.78 -2.82 -2.92
CA GLY A 170 6.01 -2.11 -3.28
C GLY A 170 5.82 -1.26 -4.53
N ASN A 171 6.58 -0.17 -4.60
CA ASN A 171 6.66 0.73 -5.74
C ASN A 171 8.14 1.00 -6.04
N GLU A 172 8.60 0.64 -7.23
CA GLU A 172 9.98 0.89 -7.71
C GLU A 172 11.07 0.48 -6.72
N VAL A 173 10.87 -0.66 -6.06
CA VAL A 173 11.90 -1.24 -5.17
C VAL A 173 13.09 -1.71 -6.01
N VAL A 174 12.85 -2.22 -7.22
CA VAL A 174 13.90 -2.58 -8.17
C VAL A 174 13.94 -1.54 -9.28
N THR A 175 15.02 -0.75 -9.34
CA THR A 175 15.25 0.26 -10.40
C THR A 175 16.38 -0.11 -11.36
N SER A 176 17.14 -1.17 -11.06
CA SER A 176 18.27 -1.64 -11.87
C SER A 176 18.50 -3.16 -11.77
N PRO A 177 19.19 -3.79 -12.74
CA PRO A 177 19.40 -5.24 -12.76
C PRO A 177 20.02 -5.82 -11.48
N ASN A 178 20.99 -5.13 -10.87
CA ASN A 178 21.66 -5.59 -9.65
C ASN A 178 20.75 -5.54 -8.41
N GLN A 179 19.65 -4.78 -8.46
CA GLN A 179 18.66 -4.71 -7.37
C GLN A 179 17.58 -5.79 -7.47
N THR A 180 17.61 -6.66 -8.49
CA THR A 180 16.68 -7.80 -8.57
C THR A 180 16.81 -8.77 -7.39
N VAL A 181 17.88 -8.66 -6.59
CA VAL A 181 18.04 -9.30 -5.28
C VAL A 181 16.95 -8.92 -4.28
N ALA A 182 16.22 -7.81 -4.48
CA ALA A 182 15.07 -7.42 -3.66
C ALA A 182 13.79 -8.21 -3.99
N ALA A 183 13.69 -8.82 -5.17
CA ALA A 183 12.48 -9.49 -5.63
C ALA A 183 11.96 -10.62 -4.72
N PRO A 184 12.81 -11.45 -4.06
CA PRO A 184 12.33 -12.43 -3.09
C PRO A 184 11.60 -11.82 -1.89
N PHE A 185 11.98 -10.61 -1.47
CA PHE A 185 11.33 -9.91 -0.36
C PHE A 185 9.97 -9.34 -0.79
N ILE A 186 9.89 -8.74 -1.98
CA ILE A 186 8.62 -8.30 -2.58
C ILE A 186 7.65 -9.48 -2.72
N LYS A 187 8.16 -10.62 -3.18
CA LYS A 187 7.38 -11.86 -3.35
C LYS A 187 6.93 -12.46 -2.02
N ALA A 188 7.75 -12.38 -0.97
CA ALA A 188 7.37 -12.77 0.39
C ALA A 188 6.31 -11.84 0.99
N ALA A 189 6.43 -10.53 0.78
CA ALA A 189 5.38 -9.58 1.16
C ALA A 189 4.05 -9.94 0.46
N ALA A 190 4.07 -10.20 -0.85
CA ALA A 190 2.87 -10.64 -1.58
C ALA A 190 2.29 -11.95 -1.01
N ARG A 191 3.12 -12.95 -0.69
CA ARG A 191 2.70 -14.21 -0.05
C ARG A 191 1.99 -13.96 1.28
N ASP A 192 2.61 -13.17 2.16
CA ASP A 192 2.13 -12.97 3.52
C ASP A 192 0.87 -12.11 3.54
N ILE A 193 0.81 -11.07 2.70
CA ILE A 193 -0.40 -10.26 2.51
C ILE A 193 -1.53 -11.06 1.89
N ARG A 194 -1.24 -12.00 0.98
CA ARG A 194 -2.26 -12.93 0.46
C ARG A 194 -2.84 -13.82 1.55
N ALA A 195 -1.97 -14.43 2.36
CA ALA A 195 -2.41 -15.25 3.48
C ALA A 195 -3.31 -14.44 4.44
N TYR A 196 -2.93 -13.18 4.71
CA TYR A 196 -3.69 -12.28 5.56
C TYR A 196 -5.05 -11.88 4.97
N LEU A 197 -5.10 -11.44 3.72
CA LEU A 197 -6.35 -11.09 3.03
C LEU A 197 -7.30 -12.28 2.93
N ASN A 198 -6.78 -13.48 2.65
CA ASN A 198 -7.56 -14.71 2.64
C ASN A 198 -8.17 -15.02 4.01
N SER A 199 -7.44 -14.81 5.12
CA SER A 199 -7.96 -14.99 6.48
C SER A 199 -9.15 -14.07 6.79
N LYS A 200 -9.25 -12.94 6.07
CA LYS A 200 -10.33 -11.96 6.15
C LYS A 200 -11.40 -12.11 5.08
N SER A 201 -11.30 -13.13 4.21
CA SER A 201 -12.17 -13.29 3.04
C SER A 201 -12.20 -12.04 2.14
N SER A 202 -11.11 -11.26 2.12
CA SER A 202 -10.99 -10.08 1.26
C SER A 202 -10.72 -10.48 -0.18
N SER A 203 -11.23 -9.67 -1.12
CA SER A 203 -10.99 -9.82 -2.56
C SER A 203 -10.08 -8.75 -3.15
N ALA A 204 -9.51 -7.89 -2.31
CA ALA A 204 -8.53 -6.92 -2.78
C ALA A 204 -7.36 -7.66 -3.45
N LEU A 205 -6.95 -7.16 -4.61
CA LEU A 205 -5.84 -7.72 -5.37
C LEU A 205 -4.50 -7.29 -4.75
N ILE A 206 -3.47 -8.11 -4.94
CA ILE A 206 -2.11 -7.78 -4.47
C ILE A 206 -1.27 -7.33 -5.66
N GLY A 207 -0.73 -6.13 -5.58
CA GLY A 207 0.01 -5.51 -6.67
C GLY A 207 1.47 -5.20 -6.37
N TYR A 208 2.21 -4.91 -7.42
CA TYR A 208 3.52 -4.26 -7.37
C TYR A 208 3.60 -3.27 -8.52
N ALA A 209 4.07 -2.05 -8.25
CA ALA A 209 4.31 -1.04 -9.29
C ALA A 209 5.81 -0.98 -9.59
N ALA A 210 6.17 -1.23 -10.84
CA ALA A 210 7.53 -1.26 -11.33
C ALA A 210 7.89 0.01 -12.09
N ILE A 211 9.17 0.37 -12.09
CA ILE A 211 9.70 1.41 -12.98
C ILE A 211 9.63 0.94 -14.43
N ASP A 212 9.59 1.89 -15.36
CA ASP A 212 9.87 1.63 -16.76
C ASP A 212 11.37 1.45 -17.00
N GLY A 213 11.79 0.20 -17.11
CA GLY A 213 13.19 -0.20 -17.25
C GLY A 213 13.43 -1.03 -18.51
N ASP A 214 14.70 -1.26 -18.84
CA ASP A 214 15.08 -2.09 -19.99
C ASP A 214 14.45 -3.50 -19.95
N ALA A 215 13.89 -3.92 -21.10
CA ALA A 215 13.17 -5.18 -21.28
C ALA A 215 13.96 -6.42 -20.81
N THR A 216 15.30 -6.38 -20.88
CA THR A 216 16.18 -7.52 -20.52
C THR A 216 16.15 -7.88 -19.04
N TRP A 217 15.66 -7.00 -18.16
CA TRP A 217 15.54 -7.28 -16.73
C TRP A 217 14.15 -6.98 -16.17
N ILE A 218 13.40 -6.01 -16.74
CA ILE A 218 12.05 -5.68 -16.23
C ILE A 218 11.05 -6.79 -16.53
N VAL A 219 11.13 -7.43 -17.71
CA VAL A 219 10.23 -8.53 -18.09
C VAL A 219 10.54 -9.81 -17.29
N PRO A 220 11.81 -10.20 -17.08
CA PRO A 220 12.16 -11.23 -16.11
C PRO A 220 11.72 -10.92 -14.68
N LEU A 221 11.82 -9.67 -14.22
CA LEU A 221 11.31 -9.26 -12.90
C LEU A 221 9.79 -9.47 -12.81
N ALA A 222 9.03 -8.98 -13.80
CA ALA A 222 7.59 -9.17 -13.85
C ALA A 222 7.21 -10.66 -13.83
N SER A 223 7.93 -11.48 -14.61
CA SER A 223 7.76 -12.93 -14.66
C SER A 223 8.10 -13.60 -13.32
N TYR A 224 9.14 -13.13 -12.64
CA TYR A 224 9.52 -13.60 -11.31
C TYR A 224 8.46 -13.24 -10.26
N LEU A 225 7.87 -12.04 -10.31
CA LEU A 225 6.83 -11.65 -9.34
C LEU A 225 5.53 -12.44 -9.54
N SER A 226 5.24 -12.92 -10.75
CA SER A 226 4.04 -13.68 -11.08
C SER A 226 4.22 -15.21 -11.19
N CYS A 227 5.42 -15.75 -10.98
CA CYS A 227 5.67 -17.20 -10.99
C CYS A 227 5.28 -17.90 -9.68
N ASP A 228 5.31 -19.23 -9.68
CA ASP A 228 5.25 -20.09 -8.50
C ASP A 228 6.61 -20.81 -8.30
N PRO A 229 7.35 -20.53 -7.22
CA PRO A 229 8.65 -21.16 -6.96
C PRO A 229 8.53 -22.66 -6.65
N SER A 230 7.35 -23.15 -6.24
CA SER A 230 7.10 -24.57 -6.01
C SER A 230 6.87 -25.36 -7.31
N GLY A 231 6.59 -24.66 -8.43
CA GLY A 231 6.23 -25.28 -9.71
C GLY A 231 4.84 -25.94 -9.73
N ASN A 232 4.05 -25.81 -8.66
CA ASN A 232 2.74 -26.49 -8.53
C ASN A 232 1.56 -25.66 -9.05
N ASN A 233 1.81 -24.52 -9.70
CA ASN A 233 0.77 -23.64 -10.25
C ASN A 233 -0.24 -23.14 -9.19
N SER A 234 0.22 -22.92 -7.95
CA SER A 234 -0.63 -22.51 -6.82
C SER A 234 -0.97 -21.02 -6.84
N GLY A 235 -0.07 -20.17 -7.35
CA GLY A 235 -0.20 -18.71 -7.30
C GLY A 235 -0.07 -18.10 -5.91
N ASN A 236 0.21 -18.89 -4.86
CA ASN A 236 0.21 -18.43 -3.46
C ASN A 236 1.25 -17.33 -3.17
N THR A 237 2.33 -17.29 -3.95
CA THR A 237 3.40 -16.29 -3.84
C THR A 237 3.42 -15.32 -5.02
N ALA A 238 2.48 -15.42 -5.95
CA ALA A 238 2.41 -14.53 -7.10
C ALA A 238 1.69 -13.23 -6.71
N ILE A 239 2.03 -12.12 -7.36
CA ILE A 239 1.16 -10.94 -7.39
C ILE A 239 -0.10 -11.21 -8.25
N ASP A 240 -1.16 -10.44 -8.04
CA ASP A 240 -2.38 -10.46 -8.86
C ASP A 240 -2.36 -9.44 -9.99
N ILE A 241 -1.69 -8.31 -9.77
CA ILE A 241 -1.61 -7.18 -10.71
C ILE A 241 -0.19 -6.60 -10.75
N PHE A 242 0.34 -6.44 -11.96
CA PHE A 242 1.63 -5.80 -12.22
C PHE A 242 1.38 -4.41 -12.81
N GLY A 243 1.86 -3.39 -12.11
CA GLY A 243 1.87 -2.01 -12.56
C GLY A 243 3.19 -1.67 -13.22
N LEU A 244 3.16 -0.96 -14.34
CA LEU A 244 4.33 -0.33 -14.95
C LEU A 244 4.16 1.20 -14.93
N ASN A 245 5.09 1.93 -14.34
CA ASN A 245 5.12 3.39 -14.37
C ASN A 245 5.71 3.84 -15.72
N ASN A 246 4.90 3.81 -16.80
CA ASN A 246 5.37 3.93 -18.18
C ASN A 246 5.14 5.33 -18.76
N TYR A 247 6.23 5.98 -19.18
CA TYR A 247 6.23 7.35 -19.70
C TYR A 247 6.73 7.43 -21.16
N GLU A 248 6.78 6.31 -21.90
CA GLU A 248 7.35 6.24 -23.27
C GLU A 248 6.54 7.00 -24.33
N PHE A 249 5.26 7.30 -24.06
CA PHE A 249 4.39 8.00 -24.99
C PHE A 249 4.36 9.49 -24.70
N CYS A 250 5.07 10.28 -25.50
CA CYS A 250 5.17 11.72 -25.39
C CYS A 250 4.46 12.43 -26.56
N GLY A 251 3.71 13.50 -26.25
CA GLY A 251 3.01 14.32 -27.24
C GLY A 251 2.03 13.54 -28.12
N ASN A 252 2.11 13.75 -29.44
CA ASN A 252 1.26 13.09 -30.43
C ASN A 252 1.97 11.89 -31.08
N SER A 253 2.62 11.05 -30.26
CA SER A 253 3.22 9.79 -30.72
C SER A 253 2.16 8.81 -31.25
N THR A 254 2.57 7.58 -31.57
CA THR A 254 1.67 6.52 -32.01
C THR A 254 1.86 5.26 -31.16
N PHE A 255 0.87 4.37 -31.15
CA PHE A 255 1.01 3.06 -30.51
C PHE A 255 2.23 2.31 -31.05
N GLN A 256 2.46 2.31 -32.36
CA GLN A 256 3.59 1.62 -32.99
C GLN A 256 4.94 2.13 -32.49
N THR A 257 5.07 3.44 -32.30
CA THR A 257 6.32 4.05 -31.83
C THR A 257 6.54 3.84 -30.34
N SER A 258 5.50 4.01 -29.52
CA SER A 258 5.68 4.12 -28.06
C SER A 258 5.24 2.89 -27.27
N TYR A 259 4.26 2.09 -27.73
CA TYR A 259 3.69 1.01 -26.92
C TYR A 259 3.74 -0.38 -27.57
N ALA A 260 4.06 -0.50 -28.86
CA ALA A 260 4.07 -1.80 -29.53
C ALA A 260 5.13 -2.77 -28.97
N GLY A 261 6.32 -2.26 -28.64
CA GLY A 261 7.40 -3.05 -28.03
C GLY A 261 6.96 -3.63 -26.68
N ILE A 262 6.66 -2.76 -25.72
CA ILE A 262 6.25 -3.17 -24.37
C ILE A 262 4.97 -4.02 -24.38
N THR A 263 4.02 -3.74 -25.28
CA THR A 263 2.82 -4.59 -25.42
C THR A 263 3.17 -5.98 -25.95
N GLY A 264 4.14 -6.08 -26.86
CA GLY A 264 4.68 -7.35 -27.34
C GLY A 264 5.31 -8.17 -26.22
N ASP A 265 6.14 -7.53 -25.40
CA ASP A 265 6.85 -8.15 -24.27
C ASP A 265 5.87 -8.74 -23.22
N TYR A 266 4.74 -8.07 -22.97
CA TYR A 266 3.73 -8.50 -22.01
C TYR A 266 2.57 -9.30 -22.63
N SER A 267 2.58 -9.57 -23.93
CA SER A 267 1.52 -10.31 -24.62
C SER A 267 1.27 -11.72 -24.06
N GLY A 268 2.29 -12.33 -23.44
CA GLY A 268 2.24 -13.63 -22.76
C GLY A 268 1.97 -13.57 -21.25
N TYR A 269 1.86 -12.38 -20.65
CA TYR A 269 1.88 -12.23 -19.20
C TYR A 269 0.70 -12.87 -18.46
N ASN A 270 0.93 -13.51 -17.33
CA ASN A 270 -0.06 -14.43 -16.75
C ASN A 270 -1.03 -13.80 -15.74
N VAL A 271 -0.72 -12.60 -15.26
CA VAL A 271 -1.55 -11.85 -14.30
C VAL A 271 -1.97 -10.51 -14.89
N VAL A 272 -2.80 -9.73 -14.18
CA VAL A 272 -3.27 -8.44 -14.70
C VAL A 272 -2.06 -7.52 -14.89
N ALA A 273 -1.98 -6.83 -16.02
CA ALA A 273 -0.99 -5.78 -16.25
C ALA A 273 -1.70 -4.45 -16.52
N TYR A 274 -1.17 -3.34 -16.01
CA TYR A 274 -1.69 -2.00 -16.25
C TYR A 274 -0.56 -0.97 -16.17
N PHE A 275 -0.80 0.24 -16.68
CA PHE A 275 0.13 1.34 -16.43
C PHE A 275 -0.20 1.98 -15.08
N SER A 276 0.62 1.68 -14.06
CA SER A 276 0.45 2.21 -12.71
C SER A 276 0.68 3.70 -12.62
N GLU A 277 1.39 4.25 -13.60
CA GLU A 277 1.48 5.65 -13.96
C GLU A 277 1.65 5.76 -15.48
N TYR A 278 1.09 6.81 -16.09
CA TYR A 278 1.42 7.22 -17.45
C TYR A 278 1.13 8.71 -17.66
N GLY A 279 1.58 9.25 -18.81
CA GLY A 279 1.33 10.61 -19.23
C GLY A 279 2.59 11.47 -19.24
N CYS A 280 3.53 11.18 -20.16
CA CYS A 280 4.73 11.99 -20.37
C CYS A 280 4.40 13.49 -20.45
N ASN A 281 5.11 14.33 -19.70
CA ASN A 281 4.85 15.77 -19.59
C ASN A 281 5.50 16.63 -20.68
N ASN A 282 6.08 16.01 -21.72
CA ASN A 282 6.69 16.71 -22.83
C ASN A 282 5.97 16.37 -24.15
N PRO A 283 5.35 17.35 -24.85
CA PRO A 283 5.18 18.75 -24.46
C PRO A 283 4.12 18.95 -23.36
N TYR A 284 4.15 20.12 -22.72
CA TYR A 284 3.13 20.60 -21.80
C TYR A 284 2.36 21.80 -22.40
N PRO A 285 1.01 21.92 -22.24
CA PRO A 285 0.08 20.95 -21.65
C PRO A 285 0.03 19.63 -22.44
N ARG A 286 -0.21 18.50 -21.76
CA ARG A 286 -0.17 17.19 -22.42
C ARG A 286 -1.41 17.02 -23.31
N PRO A 287 -1.25 16.44 -24.51
CA PRO A 287 -2.37 16.18 -25.41
C PRO A 287 -3.17 14.92 -25.03
N TRP A 288 -2.61 14.02 -24.21
CA TRP A 288 -3.22 12.74 -23.82
C TRP A 288 -3.61 11.82 -24.99
N ALA A 289 -2.82 11.83 -26.06
CA ALA A 289 -3.00 10.91 -27.20
C ALA A 289 -2.68 9.45 -26.83
N ASP A 290 -1.91 9.24 -25.76
CA ASP A 290 -1.62 7.94 -25.15
C ASP A 290 -2.88 7.22 -24.63
N VAL A 291 -3.89 7.96 -24.16
CA VAL A 291 -5.19 7.40 -23.73
C VAL A 291 -5.81 6.56 -24.84
N ALA A 292 -5.87 7.07 -26.06
CA ALA A 292 -6.43 6.32 -27.18
C ALA A 292 -5.58 5.09 -27.54
N ALA A 293 -4.26 5.18 -27.38
CA ALA A 293 -3.35 4.07 -27.64
C ALA A 293 -3.45 2.95 -26.59
N LEU A 294 -3.52 3.31 -25.30
CA LEU A 294 -3.56 2.38 -24.16
C LEU A 294 -4.91 1.65 -24.04
N PHE A 295 -6.02 2.37 -24.22
CA PHE A 295 -7.35 1.78 -24.12
C PHE A 295 -7.88 1.24 -25.47
N GLY A 296 -7.13 1.46 -26.56
CA GLY A 296 -7.45 0.99 -27.90
C GLY A 296 -7.25 -0.51 -28.08
N SER A 297 -7.75 -1.03 -29.20
CA SER A 297 -7.79 -2.46 -29.54
C SER A 297 -6.42 -3.14 -29.67
N LEU A 298 -5.34 -2.38 -29.83
CA LEU A 298 -3.98 -2.90 -29.91
C LEU A 298 -3.36 -3.18 -28.53
N ALA A 299 -3.67 -2.36 -27.53
CA ALA A 299 -3.12 -2.45 -26.17
C ALA A 299 -4.05 -3.18 -25.19
N ALA A 300 -5.37 -2.96 -25.28
CA ALA A 300 -6.37 -3.49 -24.36
C ALA A 300 -6.44 -5.03 -24.21
N PRO A 301 -6.01 -5.86 -25.20
CA PRO A 301 -5.86 -7.30 -25.00
C PRO A 301 -4.76 -7.70 -24.00
N VAL A 302 -3.81 -6.80 -23.72
CA VAL A 302 -2.67 -7.01 -22.81
C VAL A 302 -2.86 -6.18 -21.53
N TRP A 303 -3.13 -4.89 -21.69
CA TRP A 303 -3.22 -3.93 -20.59
C TRP A 303 -4.66 -3.73 -20.12
N SER A 304 -4.85 -3.69 -18.80
CA SER A 304 -6.14 -3.41 -18.16
C SER A 304 -6.32 -1.92 -17.84
N GLY A 305 -5.79 -1.04 -18.69
CA GLY A 305 -5.86 0.41 -18.56
C GLY A 305 -4.66 1.01 -17.84
N GLY A 306 -4.86 2.16 -17.20
CA GLY A 306 -3.80 2.87 -16.50
C GLY A 306 -4.27 4.03 -15.62
N VAL A 307 -3.31 4.61 -14.91
CA VAL A 307 -3.51 5.73 -13.97
C VAL A 307 -2.73 6.94 -14.49
N ALA A 308 -3.44 8.00 -14.87
CA ALA A 308 -2.82 9.25 -15.32
C ALA A 308 -2.08 9.93 -14.15
N PHE A 309 -0.82 10.33 -14.34
CA PHE A 309 -0.03 11.00 -13.30
C PHE A 309 0.04 12.52 -13.54
N SER A 310 -0.49 13.43 -12.74
CA SER A 310 -1.20 13.29 -11.46
C SER A 310 -2.33 14.31 -11.35
N TYR A 311 -3.26 14.12 -10.40
CA TYR A 311 -4.31 15.08 -10.08
C TYR A 311 -3.69 16.35 -9.46
N PHE A 312 -3.05 16.21 -8.29
CA PHE A 312 -2.36 17.29 -7.58
C PHE A 312 -1.02 17.67 -8.23
N PRO A 313 -0.54 18.91 -8.02
CA PRO A 313 0.81 19.31 -8.39
C PRO A 313 1.86 18.36 -7.83
N ALA A 314 2.75 17.89 -8.69
CA ALA A 314 3.86 17.02 -8.30
C ALA A 314 5.12 17.42 -9.09
N GLN A 315 6.18 17.79 -8.39
CA GLN A 315 7.48 18.07 -9.00
C GLN A 315 8.38 16.84 -9.05
N SER A 316 9.08 16.65 -10.18
CA SER A 316 10.08 15.61 -10.42
C SER A 316 11.28 16.17 -11.20
N ASP A 317 12.30 15.34 -11.43
CA ASP A 317 13.44 15.71 -12.29
C ASP A 317 13.03 15.87 -13.77
N ALA A 318 11.94 15.19 -14.18
CA ALA A 318 11.35 15.33 -15.50
C ALA A 318 10.46 16.59 -15.65
N GLY A 319 10.30 17.38 -14.59
CA GLY A 319 9.50 18.61 -14.58
C GLY A 319 8.25 18.52 -13.70
N GLN A 320 7.34 19.47 -13.89
CA GLN A 320 6.10 19.57 -13.12
C GLN A 320 4.97 18.75 -13.76
N PHE A 321 4.30 17.97 -12.93
CA PHE A 321 3.04 17.29 -13.19
C PHE A 321 1.93 17.93 -12.35
N GLY A 322 0.70 17.45 -12.52
CA GLY A 322 -0.47 17.93 -11.81
C GLY A 322 -1.40 18.71 -12.73
N MET A 323 -2.69 18.44 -12.60
CA MET A 323 -3.73 19.01 -13.46
C MET A 323 -4.61 20.04 -12.74
N VAL A 324 -4.51 20.11 -11.41
CA VAL A 324 -5.26 21.08 -10.61
C VAL A 324 -4.35 21.90 -9.72
N ASN A 325 -4.79 23.10 -9.37
CA ASN A 325 -4.20 23.90 -8.30
C ASN A 325 -5.24 24.15 -7.21
N ILE A 326 -4.84 23.96 -5.95
CA ILE A 326 -5.68 24.20 -4.78
C ILE A 326 -5.35 25.60 -4.23
N SER A 327 -6.37 26.39 -3.91
CA SER A 327 -6.18 27.70 -3.27
C SER A 327 -5.51 27.57 -1.91
N ALA A 328 -4.84 28.62 -1.44
CA ALA A 328 -4.08 28.60 -0.19
C ALA A 328 -4.93 28.30 1.07
N ASP A 329 -6.23 28.61 1.02
CA ASP A 329 -7.21 28.30 2.07
C ASP A 329 -7.80 26.87 1.94
N GLY A 330 -7.41 26.12 0.92
CA GLY A 330 -7.86 24.76 0.66
C GLY A 330 -9.29 24.67 0.11
N SER A 331 -9.96 25.77 -0.22
CA SER A 331 -11.40 25.77 -0.54
C SER A 331 -11.74 25.60 -2.01
N THR A 332 -10.84 26.04 -2.91
CA THR A 332 -11.13 26.20 -4.34
C THR A 332 -10.12 25.41 -5.18
N VAL A 333 -10.63 24.75 -6.23
CA VAL A 333 -9.83 24.02 -7.23
C VAL A 333 -9.88 24.76 -8.55
N THR A 334 -8.71 25.04 -9.12
CA THR A 334 -8.57 25.56 -10.49
C THR A 334 -7.98 24.47 -11.38
N THR A 335 -8.65 24.14 -12.47
CA THR A 335 -8.19 23.14 -13.44
C THR A 335 -7.32 23.78 -14.52
N SER A 336 -6.32 23.04 -15.01
CA SER A 336 -5.45 23.48 -16.11
C SER A 336 -5.98 23.04 -17.49
N THR A 337 -5.35 23.50 -18.57
CA THR A 337 -5.59 22.96 -19.92
C THR A 337 -5.30 21.45 -19.99
N ASP A 338 -4.32 20.97 -19.22
CA ASP A 338 -3.96 19.56 -19.13
C ASP A 338 -5.13 18.71 -18.60
N PHE A 339 -5.85 19.22 -17.59
CA PHE A 339 -7.09 18.61 -17.09
C PHE A 339 -8.16 18.49 -18.18
N ALA A 340 -8.39 19.59 -18.92
CA ALA A 340 -9.39 19.62 -19.99
C ALA A 340 -9.05 18.64 -21.11
N ASN A 341 -7.76 18.50 -21.44
CA ASN A 341 -7.29 17.54 -22.44
C ASN A 341 -7.51 16.10 -21.98
N LEU A 342 -7.18 15.75 -20.72
CA LEU A 342 -7.43 14.41 -20.19
C LEU A 342 -8.92 14.09 -20.14
N GLN A 343 -9.74 15.05 -19.68
CA GLN A 343 -11.19 14.93 -19.67
C GLN A 343 -11.74 14.58 -21.07
N ALA A 344 -11.30 15.32 -22.10
CA ALA A 344 -11.70 15.07 -23.47
C ALA A 344 -11.25 13.69 -23.96
N ALA A 345 -10.00 13.30 -23.68
CA ALA A 345 -9.44 12.01 -24.07
C ALA A 345 -10.20 10.84 -23.42
N TYR A 346 -10.48 10.92 -22.12
CA TYR A 346 -11.28 9.94 -21.39
C TYR A 346 -12.75 9.91 -21.82
N GLY A 347 -13.34 11.05 -22.17
CA GLY A 347 -14.70 11.14 -22.69
C GLY A 347 -14.88 10.53 -24.08
N ALA A 348 -13.80 10.43 -24.86
CA ALA A 348 -13.81 9.84 -26.20
C ALA A 348 -13.60 8.30 -26.21
N LEU A 349 -13.32 7.69 -25.05
CA LEU A 349 -13.03 6.26 -24.97
C LEU A 349 -14.23 5.39 -25.31
N THR A 350 -13.98 4.34 -26.10
CA THR A 350 -14.88 3.19 -26.25
C THR A 350 -14.13 1.95 -25.81
N PHE A 351 -14.54 1.35 -24.70
CA PHE A 351 -13.86 0.17 -24.17
C PHE A 351 -14.14 -1.08 -25.01
N VAL A 352 -13.11 -1.90 -25.21
CA VAL A 352 -13.32 -3.27 -25.72
C VAL A 352 -14.01 -4.12 -24.66
N THR A 353 -14.93 -4.98 -25.07
CA THR A 353 -15.71 -5.82 -24.14
C THR A 353 -15.27 -7.28 -24.11
N THR A 354 -14.23 -7.63 -24.88
CA THR A 354 -13.75 -9.01 -25.06
C THR A 354 -12.38 -9.24 -24.43
N PRO A 355 -12.08 -10.49 -23.98
CA PRO A 355 -13.04 -11.59 -23.81
C PRO A 355 -14.00 -11.32 -22.64
N PRO A 356 -15.30 -11.70 -22.73
CA PRO A 356 -16.18 -11.73 -21.56
C PRO A 356 -15.66 -12.73 -20.52
N GLN A 357 -16.00 -12.51 -19.24
CA GLN A 357 -15.45 -13.30 -18.13
C GLN A 357 -15.60 -14.81 -18.30
N SER A 358 -16.75 -15.27 -18.81
CA SER A 358 -17.05 -16.69 -19.05
C SER A 358 -16.13 -17.38 -20.07
N SER A 359 -15.43 -16.60 -20.89
CA SER A 359 -14.47 -17.09 -21.89
C SER A 359 -13.01 -16.75 -21.57
N ALA A 360 -12.78 -16.06 -20.45
CA ALA A 360 -11.45 -15.66 -20.02
C ALA A 360 -10.65 -16.89 -19.56
N PRO A 361 -9.40 -17.07 -20.03
CA PRO A 361 -8.54 -18.13 -19.51
C PRO A 361 -8.32 -17.99 -18.01
N ALA A 362 -8.27 -19.11 -17.30
CA ALA A 362 -7.85 -19.12 -15.90
C ALA A 362 -6.39 -18.64 -15.77
N ALA A 363 -6.02 -18.15 -14.59
CA ALA A 363 -4.64 -17.81 -14.32
C ALA A 363 -3.77 -19.07 -14.30
N SER A 364 -2.55 -18.95 -14.83
CA SER A 364 -1.52 -19.99 -14.77
C SER A 364 -0.25 -19.36 -14.21
N TYR A 365 0.40 -20.02 -13.26
CA TYR A 365 1.55 -19.58 -12.52
C TYR A 365 2.72 -20.51 -12.88
N PRO A 366 3.56 -20.13 -13.86
CA PRO A 366 4.67 -20.97 -14.29
C PRO A 366 5.74 -21.08 -13.20
N ALA A 367 6.67 -22.03 -13.38
CA ALA A 367 7.87 -22.09 -12.56
C ALA A 367 8.68 -20.79 -12.68
N CYS A 368 9.35 -20.39 -11.60
CA CYS A 368 10.14 -19.17 -11.58
C CYS A 368 11.34 -19.23 -12.52
N PRO A 369 11.71 -18.09 -13.15
CA PRO A 369 12.91 -18.03 -13.98
C PRO A 369 14.13 -18.37 -13.13
N ALA A 370 15.06 -19.13 -13.72
CA ALA A 370 16.35 -19.41 -13.09
C ALA A 370 17.20 -18.13 -13.02
N GLN A 371 18.06 -18.05 -12.01
CA GLN A 371 18.98 -16.94 -11.85
C GLN A 371 19.90 -16.78 -13.05
N ASN A 372 20.14 -15.55 -13.47
CA ASN A 372 21.08 -15.19 -14.52
C ASN A 372 21.64 -13.77 -14.27
N SER A 373 22.32 -13.18 -15.25
CA SER A 373 22.94 -11.85 -15.11
C SER A 373 21.95 -10.69 -14.94
N THR A 374 20.68 -10.85 -15.34
CA THR A 374 19.65 -9.81 -15.24
C THR A 374 18.57 -10.11 -14.20
N ILE A 375 18.41 -11.37 -13.76
CA ILE A 375 17.57 -11.76 -12.64
C ILE A 375 18.41 -12.49 -11.58
N LEU A 376 18.76 -11.78 -10.51
CA LEU A 376 19.59 -12.31 -9.42
C LEU A 376 18.75 -12.95 -8.31
N ALA A 377 17.42 -12.92 -8.40
CA ALA A 377 16.51 -13.37 -7.35
C ALA A 377 16.56 -14.89 -7.12
N SER A 378 16.77 -15.32 -5.88
CA SER A 378 16.66 -16.73 -5.47
C SER A 378 15.20 -17.18 -5.42
N SER A 379 14.91 -18.43 -5.75
CA SER A 379 13.58 -19.03 -5.56
C SER A 379 13.23 -19.32 -4.10
N THR A 380 14.22 -19.28 -3.19
CA THR A 380 13.99 -19.39 -1.74
C THR A 380 13.59 -18.02 -1.22
N LEU A 381 12.40 -17.91 -0.63
CA LEU A 381 11.86 -16.67 -0.08
C LEU A 381 12.13 -16.57 1.43
N PRO A 382 12.24 -15.36 2.02
CA PRO A 382 12.33 -15.23 3.47
C PRO A 382 11.09 -15.81 4.17
N PRO A 383 11.22 -16.29 5.42
CA PRO A 383 10.08 -16.76 6.20
C PRO A 383 9.09 -15.63 6.49
N THR A 384 7.88 -15.97 6.92
CA THR A 384 6.92 -14.95 7.38
C THR A 384 7.42 -14.36 8.70
N PRO A 385 7.58 -13.02 8.81
CA PRO A 385 7.90 -12.37 10.08
C PRO A 385 6.92 -12.75 11.20
N ASN A 386 7.40 -12.81 12.44
CA ASN A 386 6.62 -13.27 13.58
C ASN A 386 6.90 -12.46 14.85
N ASP A 387 5.95 -11.59 15.23
CA ASP A 387 6.15 -10.67 16.36
C ASP A 387 6.21 -11.36 17.71
N ALA A 388 5.51 -12.48 17.87
CA ALA A 388 5.58 -13.24 19.12
C ALA A 388 6.98 -13.83 19.32
N ALA A 389 7.58 -14.36 18.27
CA ALA A 389 8.95 -14.88 18.29
C ALA A 389 9.99 -13.77 18.47
N CYS A 390 9.84 -12.64 17.76
CA CYS A 390 10.76 -11.50 17.89
C CYS A 390 10.67 -10.85 19.28
N ARG A 391 9.47 -10.71 19.86
CA ARG A 391 9.31 -10.25 21.25
C ARG A 391 9.82 -11.25 22.28
N CYS A 392 9.65 -12.56 22.03
CA CYS A 392 10.27 -13.59 22.87
C CYS A 392 11.79 -13.40 22.89
N LEU A 393 12.39 -13.18 21.72
CA LEU A 393 13.82 -12.92 21.61
C LEU A 393 14.17 -11.67 22.43
N GLU A 394 13.60 -10.51 22.08
CA GLU A 394 13.90 -9.24 22.71
C GLU A 394 13.76 -9.27 24.24
N ALA A 395 12.69 -9.85 24.78
CA ALA A 395 12.45 -9.92 26.21
C ALA A 395 13.52 -10.72 26.99
N ASN A 396 14.21 -11.64 26.31
CA ASN A 396 15.19 -12.55 26.92
C ASN A 396 16.65 -12.20 26.61
N LEU A 397 16.90 -11.13 25.85
CA LEU A 397 18.26 -10.67 25.50
C LEU A 397 18.95 -9.94 26.65
N ASP A 398 20.27 -10.12 26.77
CA ASP A 398 21.13 -9.55 27.82
C ASP A 398 21.29 -8.02 27.71
N CYS A 399 21.35 -7.48 26.49
CA CYS A 399 21.55 -6.06 26.21
C CYS A 399 20.50 -5.55 25.22
N LEU A 400 19.74 -4.55 25.63
CA LEU A 400 18.63 -4.00 24.86
C LEU A 400 18.98 -2.64 24.30
N PHE A 401 18.55 -2.37 23.07
CA PHE A 401 18.51 -1.03 22.50
C PHE A 401 17.58 -0.15 23.34
N ASN A 402 18.13 0.93 23.88
CA ASN A 402 17.43 1.92 24.69
C ASN A 402 17.79 3.32 24.18
N PRO A 403 17.10 3.80 23.13
CA PRO A 403 17.49 5.00 22.42
C PRO A 403 17.45 6.25 23.31
N GLN A 404 18.44 7.12 23.14
CA GLN A 404 18.48 8.44 23.82
C GLN A 404 17.75 9.55 23.04
N THR A 405 17.08 9.21 21.94
CA THR A 405 16.36 10.13 21.06
C THR A 405 15.00 9.55 20.67
N SER A 406 14.03 10.42 20.42
CA SER A 406 12.73 10.04 19.87
C SER A 406 12.80 9.74 18.37
N ASN A 407 13.79 10.27 17.64
CA ASN A 407 14.02 9.93 16.24
C ASN A 407 14.97 8.73 16.14
N THR A 408 14.43 7.53 16.35
CA THR A 408 15.22 6.29 16.33
C THR A 408 15.75 5.96 14.94
N THR A 409 15.03 6.32 13.89
CA THR A 409 15.40 6.09 12.49
C THR A 409 16.77 6.68 12.14
N SER A 410 17.16 7.82 12.75
CA SER A 410 18.45 8.46 12.46
C SER A 410 19.67 7.77 13.10
N ILE A 411 19.46 6.91 14.10
CA ILE A 411 20.55 6.26 14.85
C ILE A 411 20.60 4.75 14.68
N LEU A 412 19.50 4.12 14.28
CA LEU A 412 19.37 2.66 14.30
C LEU A 412 20.36 1.98 13.34
N GLY A 413 20.37 2.40 12.06
CA GLY A 413 21.31 1.86 11.06
C GLY A 413 22.78 2.04 11.47
N PRO A 414 23.24 3.28 11.77
CA PRO A 414 24.61 3.51 12.22
C PRO A 414 25.01 2.73 13.48
N LEU A 415 24.09 2.54 14.44
CA LEU A 415 24.34 1.72 15.62
C LEU A 415 24.42 0.23 15.29
N LEU A 416 23.61 -0.26 14.36
CA LEU A 416 23.67 -1.65 13.89
C LEU A 416 25.00 -1.93 13.18
N ASP A 417 25.44 -1.04 12.30
CA ASP A 417 26.76 -1.13 11.64
C ASP A 417 27.90 -1.13 12.66
N SER A 418 27.82 -0.24 13.65
CA SER A 418 28.80 -0.16 14.74
C SER A 418 28.81 -1.44 15.57
N ALA A 419 27.64 -1.97 15.93
CA ALA A 419 27.51 -3.21 16.70
C ALA A 419 28.06 -4.41 15.94
N CYS A 420 27.79 -4.52 14.64
CA CYS A 420 28.34 -5.58 13.79
C CYS A 420 29.87 -5.47 13.66
N SER A 421 30.39 -4.26 13.50
CA SER A 421 31.84 -4.03 13.43
C SER A 421 32.54 -4.44 14.72
N LEU A 422 31.99 -4.03 15.88
CA LEU A 422 32.51 -4.38 17.20
C LEU A 422 32.38 -5.89 17.52
N LEU A 423 31.29 -6.52 17.09
CA LEU A 423 31.13 -7.97 17.21
C LEU A 423 32.18 -8.70 16.36
N GLY A 424 32.47 -8.21 15.16
CA GLY A 424 33.51 -8.73 14.27
C GLY A 424 34.91 -8.69 14.91
N THR A 425 35.29 -7.59 15.55
CA THR A 425 36.57 -7.49 16.26
C THR A 425 36.66 -8.42 17.48
N SER A 426 35.51 -8.85 18.01
CA SER A 426 35.39 -9.81 19.10
C SER A 426 35.26 -11.27 18.63
N GLY A 427 35.46 -11.54 17.33
CA GLY A 427 35.41 -12.89 16.75
C GLY A 427 34.01 -13.41 16.38
N GLY A 428 32.98 -12.56 16.46
CA GLY A 428 31.61 -12.88 16.03
C GLY A 428 31.31 -12.41 14.60
N ASN A 429 30.04 -12.49 14.19
CA ASN A 429 29.55 -11.98 12.90
C ASN A 429 28.05 -11.65 12.96
N CYS A 430 27.54 -10.96 11.94
CA CYS A 430 26.14 -10.56 11.83
C CYS A 430 25.30 -11.43 10.87
N ASN A 431 25.73 -12.67 10.60
CA ASN A 431 25.01 -13.55 9.67
C ASN A 431 23.57 -13.83 10.13
N SER A 432 23.34 -13.93 11.44
CA SER A 432 22.01 -14.20 12.01
C SER A 432 20.99 -13.09 11.76
N ILE A 433 21.40 -11.85 11.53
CA ILE A 433 20.49 -10.73 11.22
C ILE A 433 20.45 -10.38 9.73
N SER A 434 21.39 -10.95 8.95
CA SER A 434 21.54 -10.70 7.51
C SER A 434 20.47 -11.44 6.69
N ALA A 435 20.07 -10.83 5.58
CA ALA A 435 19.17 -11.43 4.60
C ALA A 435 19.75 -11.23 3.21
N ASN A 436 19.78 -12.29 2.39
CA ASN A 436 20.37 -12.21 1.06
C ASN A 436 19.43 -12.86 0.03
N GLY A 437 18.71 -12.02 -0.72
CA GLY A 437 17.78 -12.48 -1.76
C GLY A 437 18.47 -13.09 -2.98
N GLN A 438 19.78 -12.92 -3.17
CA GLN A 438 20.51 -13.61 -4.23
C GLN A 438 20.82 -15.06 -3.86
N THR A 439 21.30 -15.31 -2.66
CA THR A 439 21.63 -16.68 -2.23
C THR A 439 20.41 -17.42 -1.67
N GLY A 440 19.32 -16.70 -1.34
CA GLY A 440 18.18 -17.24 -0.62
C GLY A 440 18.51 -17.60 0.83
N THR A 441 19.54 -16.97 1.40
CA THR A 441 19.98 -17.22 2.77
C THR A 441 19.44 -16.13 3.68
N TYR A 442 18.69 -16.53 4.70
CA TYR A 442 18.05 -15.63 5.66
C TYR A 442 18.49 -16.05 7.06
N GLY A 443 19.16 -15.14 7.76
CA GLY A 443 19.56 -15.36 9.15
C GLY A 443 18.36 -15.56 10.06
N LEU A 444 18.57 -16.26 11.16
CA LEU A 444 17.50 -16.64 12.11
C LEU A 444 16.70 -15.43 12.65
N VAL A 445 17.34 -14.28 12.79
CA VAL A 445 16.78 -13.03 13.34
C VAL A 445 16.49 -12.02 12.21
N ALA A 446 16.70 -12.39 10.95
CA ALA A 446 16.64 -11.47 9.81
C ALA A 446 15.23 -10.90 9.53
N SER A 447 14.18 -11.60 9.98
CA SER A 447 12.78 -11.17 9.86
C SER A 447 12.27 -10.36 11.05
N CYS A 448 13.06 -10.16 12.11
CA CYS A 448 12.66 -9.28 13.20
C CYS A 448 12.86 -7.82 12.84
N ASP A 449 12.24 -6.93 13.58
CA ASP A 449 12.37 -5.49 13.38
C ASP A 449 13.81 -5.04 13.66
N PRO A 450 14.23 -3.89 13.08
CA PRO A 450 15.60 -3.43 13.22
C PRO A 450 16.04 -3.18 14.68
N SER A 451 15.15 -2.81 15.60
CA SER A 451 15.48 -2.62 17.01
C SER A 451 15.79 -3.95 17.69
N THR A 452 14.99 -5.00 17.42
CA THR A 452 15.29 -6.36 17.89
C THR A 452 16.62 -6.88 17.32
N LYS A 453 16.91 -6.65 16.03
CA LYS A 453 18.20 -7.02 15.41
C LYS A 453 19.39 -6.33 16.11
N LEU A 454 19.24 -5.05 16.44
CA LEU A 454 20.25 -4.28 17.15
C LEU A 454 20.46 -4.82 18.57
N SER A 455 19.39 -4.99 19.36
CA SER A 455 19.45 -5.61 20.70
C SER A 455 20.14 -6.98 20.65
N PHE A 456 19.82 -7.83 19.66
CA PHE A 456 20.45 -9.13 19.50
C PHE A 456 21.96 -9.02 19.27
N THR A 457 22.37 -8.12 18.37
CA THR A 457 23.79 -7.90 18.05
C THR A 457 24.56 -7.30 19.23
N MET A 458 23.96 -6.34 19.93
CA MET A 458 24.51 -5.76 21.16
C MET A 458 24.68 -6.82 22.25
N SER A 459 23.72 -7.74 22.39
CA SER A 459 23.80 -8.84 23.35
C SER A 459 24.94 -9.81 23.02
N GLN A 460 25.11 -10.18 21.75
CA GLN A 460 26.25 -11.01 21.34
C GLN A 460 27.59 -10.32 21.62
N TYR A 461 27.70 -9.03 21.35
CA TYR A 461 28.91 -8.27 21.66
C TYR A 461 29.17 -8.16 23.17
N TYR A 462 28.12 -7.92 23.96
CA TYR A 462 28.18 -7.89 25.42
C TYR A 462 28.67 -9.23 26.00
N GLU A 463 28.16 -10.35 25.51
CA GLU A 463 28.60 -11.70 25.88
C GLU A 463 30.07 -11.95 25.52
N ALA A 464 30.48 -11.63 24.29
CA ALA A 464 31.86 -11.78 23.83
C ALA A 464 32.86 -10.96 24.67
N ASN A 465 32.40 -9.85 25.25
CA ASN A 465 33.18 -8.97 26.13
C ASN A 465 32.96 -9.25 27.62
N LYS A 466 32.69 -10.52 27.96
CA LYS A 466 32.60 -11.03 29.34
C LYS A 466 31.54 -10.29 30.18
N ARG A 467 30.47 -9.80 29.53
CA ARG A 467 29.36 -9.10 30.17
C ARG A 467 29.78 -7.84 30.95
N SER A 468 30.83 -7.16 30.48
CA SER A 468 31.22 -5.85 31.02
C SER A 468 30.13 -4.82 30.76
N ALA A 469 29.67 -4.09 31.80
CA ALA A 469 28.58 -3.12 31.68
C ALA A 469 28.82 -2.08 30.58
N GLN A 470 30.08 -1.68 30.36
CA GLN A 470 30.47 -0.74 29.31
C GLN A 470 30.21 -1.30 27.90
N ALA A 471 30.29 -2.63 27.71
CA ALA A 471 30.07 -3.27 26.42
C ALA A 471 28.59 -3.22 25.99
N CYS A 472 27.65 -3.00 26.91
CA CYS A 472 26.24 -2.79 26.58
C CYS A 472 25.87 -1.31 26.43
N SER A 473 26.81 -0.36 26.65
CA SER A 473 26.44 1.06 26.69
C SER A 473 26.09 1.66 25.33
N PHE A 474 26.85 1.36 24.27
CA PHE A 474 26.66 1.91 22.91
C PHE A 474 26.41 3.43 22.88
N GLY A 475 27.27 4.18 23.57
CA GLY A 475 27.13 5.64 23.69
C GLY A 475 25.89 6.07 24.48
N GLY A 476 25.39 5.22 25.38
CA GLY A 476 24.16 5.41 26.14
C GLY A 476 22.90 4.84 25.47
N ASN A 477 22.98 4.33 24.24
CA ASN A 477 21.83 3.76 23.51
C ASN A 477 21.56 2.29 23.84
N GLY A 478 22.23 1.73 24.84
CA GLY A 478 22.01 0.36 25.29
C GLY A 478 21.87 0.23 26.80
N THR A 479 21.15 -0.79 27.24
CA THR A 479 20.90 -1.04 28.67
C THR A 479 20.87 -2.54 28.95
N VAL A 480 21.54 -2.96 30.04
CA VAL A 480 21.56 -4.35 30.48
C VAL A 480 20.18 -4.75 30.99
N ASN A 481 19.65 -5.85 30.48
CA ASN A 481 18.35 -6.39 30.88
C ASN A 481 18.49 -7.26 32.13
N SER A 482 17.92 -6.82 33.26
CA SER A 482 17.94 -7.58 34.51
C SER A 482 17.07 -8.84 34.49
N LYS A 483 16.22 -9.00 33.47
CA LYS A 483 15.33 -10.16 33.28
C LYS A 483 15.80 -11.09 32.16
N ALA A 484 17.02 -10.90 31.66
CA ALA A 484 17.54 -11.71 30.58
C ALA A 484 17.65 -13.20 30.96
N SER A 485 17.64 -14.04 29.92
CA SER A 485 17.91 -15.47 30.09
C SER A 485 19.36 -15.70 30.51
N THR A 486 19.63 -16.81 31.21
CA THR A 486 21.01 -17.23 31.46
C THR A 486 21.67 -17.89 30.23
N ALA A 487 20.89 -18.19 29.20
CA ALA A 487 21.37 -18.72 27.93
C ALA A 487 22.01 -17.62 27.06
N SER A 488 22.89 -17.99 26.12
CA SER A 488 23.44 -17.02 25.18
C SER A 488 22.38 -16.47 24.23
N ALA A 489 22.59 -15.27 23.69
CA ALA A 489 21.69 -14.62 22.74
C ALA A 489 21.37 -15.54 21.55
N SER A 490 22.36 -16.28 21.05
CA SER A 490 22.17 -17.27 19.98
C SER A 490 21.26 -18.43 20.39
N ALA A 491 21.37 -18.92 21.64
CA ALA A 491 20.49 -19.97 22.16
C ALA A 491 19.07 -19.45 22.40
N VAL A 492 18.92 -18.21 22.90
CA VAL A 492 17.63 -17.53 23.03
C VAL A 492 16.97 -17.39 21.65
N ALA A 493 17.70 -16.91 20.64
CA ALA A 493 17.19 -16.80 19.27
C ALA A 493 16.74 -18.17 18.75
N SER A 494 17.57 -19.20 18.90
CA SER A 494 17.24 -20.58 18.48
C SER A 494 15.96 -21.10 19.14
N SER A 495 15.75 -20.79 20.42
CA SER A 495 14.56 -21.20 21.16
C SER A 495 13.31 -20.40 20.77
N CYS A 496 13.40 -19.07 20.72
CA CYS A 496 12.26 -18.19 20.47
C CYS A 496 11.81 -18.22 19.01
N LEU A 497 12.73 -18.38 18.06
CA LEU A 497 12.45 -18.35 16.62
C LEU A 497 12.28 -19.74 16.02
N ALA A 498 12.32 -20.81 16.81
CA ALA A 498 12.12 -22.19 16.34
C ALA A 498 10.80 -22.34 15.53
N SER A 499 9.73 -21.65 15.95
CA SER A 499 8.43 -21.65 15.27
C SER A 499 8.31 -20.63 14.12
N ALA A 500 9.31 -19.78 13.90
CA ALA A 500 9.30 -18.68 12.92
C ALA A 500 10.16 -18.99 11.68
N THR A 501 10.33 -20.27 11.34
CA THR A 501 11.22 -20.75 10.27
C THR A 501 10.51 -21.03 8.94
N GLY A 502 9.20 -20.82 8.88
CA GLY A 502 8.37 -21.16 7.73
C GLY A 502 7.40 -20.06 7.33
N THR A 503 6.45 -20.45 6.48
CA THR A 503 5.37 -19.59 6.00
C THR A 503 4.13 -19.79 6.87
N ASN A 504 3.54 -18.72 7.39
CA ASN A 504 2.34 -18.77 8.22
C ASN A 504 1.35 -17.68 7.81
N VAL A 505 0.10 -17.78 8.26
CA VAL A 505 -0.83 -16.64 8.17
C VAL A 505 -0.38 -15.59 9.19
N PRO A 506 -0.07 -14.36 8.78
CA PRO A 506 0.28 -13.29 9.71
C PRO A 506 -0.82 -13.01 10.73
N THR A 507 -0.42 -12.62 11.93
CA THR A 507 -1.33 -12.12 12.96
C THR A 507 -1.21 -10.60 13.07
N PRO A 508 -2.30 -9.88 13.37
CA PRO A 508 -2.20 -8.45 13.66
C PRO A 508 -1.23 -8.20 14.82
N PRO A 509 -0.50 -7.07 14.81
CA PRO A 509 0.29 -6.67 15.97
C PRO A 509 -0.62 -6.61 17.19
N SER A 510 -0.18 -7.20 18.30
CA SER A 510 -0.93 -7.08 19.55
C SER A 510 -0.95 -5.62 19.94
N SER A 511 -2.15 -5.02 20.04
CA SER A 511 -2.30 -3.64 20.50
C SER A 511 -1.46 -3.45 21.75
N ALA A 512 -0.45 -2.58 21.66
CA ALA A 512 0.27 -2.13 22.83
C ALA A 512 -0.79 -1.53 23.75
N SER A 513 -1.10 -2.20 24.85
CA SER A 513 -1.94 -1.65 25.90
C SER A 513 -1.28 -0.34 26.32
N SER A 514 -1.80 0.78 25.87
CA SER A 514 -1.47 2.07 26.42
C SER A 514 -1.75 1.98 27.91
N GLY A 515 -0.68 2.00 28.71
CA GLY A 515 -0.76 2.01 30.16
C GLY A 515 -1.48 3.27 30.59
N ALA A 516 -2.80 3.21 30.69
CA ALA A 516 -3.59 4.22 31.35
C ALA A 516 -3.19 4.19 32.83
N ALA A 517 -2.51 5.25 33.26
CA ALA A 517 -2.19 5.49 34.65
C ALA A 517 -3.46 5.36 35.50
N SER A 518 -3.43 4.41 36.42
CA SER A 518 -4.46 4.18 37.42
C SER A 518 -4.55 5.39 38.36
N ALA A 519 -5.53 6.27 38.13
CA ALA A 519 -5.98 7.21 39.16
C ALA A 519 -6.83 6.44 40.17
N SER A 520 -6.38 6.40 41.43
CA SER A 520 -7.10 5.76 42.52
C SER A 520 -8.38 6.54 42.83
N GLY A 521 -9.54 5.88 42.69
CA GLY A 521 -10.84 6.41 43.07
C GLY A 521 -11.61 5.35 43.87
N SER A 522 -11.97 5.73 45.10
CA SER A 522 -12.57 4.88 46.13
C SER A 522 -13.88 4.17 45.73
N LYS A 523 -14.03 2.98 46.30
CA LYS A 523 -15.14 2.00 46.27
C LYS A 523 -16.56 2.60 46.31
N GLY A 524 -17.42 2.03 45.47
CA GLY A 524 -18.89 2.03 45.60
C GLY A 524 -19.48 0.81 44.89
N SER A 525 -20.06 -0.11 45.67
CA SER A 525 -20.59 -1.42 45.25
C SER A 525 -21.88 -1.33 44.41
N GLY A 526 -21.99 -2.10 43.33
CA GLY A 526 -23.26 -2.28 42.59
C GLY A 526 -23.15 -3.37 41.52
N LYS A 527 -24.17 -4.22 41.42
CA LYS A 527 -24.21 -5.51 40.73
C LYS A 527 -24.36 -5.42 39.19
N SER A 528 -24.00 -6.52 38.55
CA SER A 528 -24.09 -6.90 37.14
C SER A 528 -25.37 -6.52 36.39
N GLY A 529 -25.24 -6.18 35.10
CA GLY A 529 -26.32 -6.11 34.12
C GLY A 529 -25.87 -5.50 32.79
N ALA A 530 -25.93 -6.28 31.71
CA ALA A 530 -25.67 -5.82 30.34
C ALA A 530 -26.78 -4.87 29.86
N ALA A 531 -26.41 -3.73 29.25
CA ALA A 531 -27.33 -2.90 28.47
C ALA A 531 -26.59 -2.00 27.48
N THR A 532 -26.97 -2.15 26.21
CA THR A 532 -26.81 -1.23 25.08
C THR A 532 -27.16 0.22 25.46
N VAL A 533 -26.27 1.17 25.13
CA VAL A 533 -26.52 2.61 25.28
C VAL A 533 -26.56 3.26 23.90
N PHE A 534 -27.78 3.56 23.43
CA PHE A 534 -28.04 4.66 22.51
C PHE A 534 -28.09 5.95 23.36
N VAL A 535 -27.23 6.93 23.08
CA VAL A 535 -27.39 8.28 23.62
C VAL A 535 -28.13 9.12 22.58
N SER A 536 -29.44 9.30 22.77
CA SER A 536 -30.26 10.23 21.99
C SER A 536 -30.13 11.64 22.57
N ASP A 537 -29.40 12.53 21.90
CA ASP A 537 -29.46 13.96 22.22
C ASP A 537 -30.76 14.55 21.67
N THR A 538 -31.70 14.86 22.57
CA THR A 538 -33.00 15.46 22.25
C THR A 538 -32.88 16.84 21.58
N ARG A 539 -31.74 17.51 21.68
CA ARG A 539 -31.49 18.80 21.01
C ARG A 539 -31.23 18.63 19.51
N ALA A 540 -30.57 17.53 19.12
CA ALA A 540 -30.36 17.18 17.72
C ALA A 540 -31.68 16.84 17.01
N LEU A 541 -32.59 16.14 17.70
CA LEU A 541 -33.93 15.84 17.19
C LEU A 541 -34.78 17.10 16.99
N LEU A 542 -34.69 18.08 17.90
CA LEU A 542 -35.39 19.36 17.75
C LEU A 542 -34.84 20.19 16.58
N GLY A 543 -33.51 20.15 16.36
CA GLY A 543 -32.86 20.82 15.24
C GLY A 543 -33.27 20.24 13.88
N VAL A 544 -33.34 18.91 13.77
CA VAL A 544 -33.82 18.22 12.55
C VAL A 544 -35.29 18.52 12.30
N PHE A 545 -36.13 18.56 13.34
CA PHE A 545 -37.55 18.86 13.19
C PHE A 545 -37.79 20.31 12.72
N LEU A 546 -37.01 21.27 13.22
CA LEU A 546 -37.09 22.67 12.78
C LEU A 546 -36.63 22.84 11.32
N MET A 547 -35.56 22.16 10.92
CA MET A 547 -35.06 22.19 9.54
C MET A 547 -36.11 21.65 8.57
N VAL A 548 -36.74 20.51 8.89
CA VAL A 548 -37.81 19.93 8.06
C VAL A 548 -39.03 20.84 8.00
N ALA A 549 -39.43 21.47 9.11
CA ALA A 549 -40.56 22.39 9.13
C ALA A 549 -40.30 23.65 8.27
N VAL A 550 -39.08 24.20 8.30
CA VAL A 550 -38.68 25.35 7.48
C VAL A 550 -38.60 24.97 5.99
N SER A 551 -38.07 23.78 5.65
CA SER A 551 -38.01 23.31 4.27
C SER A 551 -39.40 23.06 3.67
N VAL A 552 -40.32 22.49 4.47
CA VAL A 552 -41.70 22.26 4.05
C VAL A 552 -42.44 23.59 3.88
N ALA A 553 -42.27 24.54 4.80
CA ALA A 553 -42.87 25.88 4.67
C ALA A 553 -42.31 26.66 3.46
N GLY A 554 -41.01 26.58 3.20
CA GLY A 554 -40.37 27.16 2.01
C GLY A 554 -40.87 26.55 0.69
N GLY A 555 -41.11 25.24 0.68
CA GLY A 555 -41.70 24.54 -0.46
C GLY A 555 -43.13 24.99 -0.78
N PHE A 556 -43.96 25.25 0.24
CA PHE A 556 -45.33 25.76 0.04
C PHE A 556 -45.37 27.23 -0.40
N LEU A 557 -44.41 28.06 0.02
CA LEU A 557 -44.28 29.46 -0.41
C LEU A 557 -43.72 29.61 -1.83
N SER A 558 -43.07 28.58 -2.37
CA SER A 558 -42.53 28.56 -3.75
C SER A 558 -43.55 28.11 -4.80
N LEU A 559 -44.72 27.61 -4.36
CA LEU A 559 -45.78 27.07 -5.20
C LEU A 559 -47.11 27.85 -5.07
N ALA A 560 -47.06 29.05 -4.46
CA ALA A 560 -48.18 29.99 -4.35
C ALA A 560 -47.96 31.21 -5.25
#